data_AF-A0A1F4N5Z2-F1
#
_entry.id   AF-A0A1F4N5Z2-F1
#
_cell.length_a   1.000
_cell.length_b   1.000
_cell.length_c   1.000
_cell.angle_alpha   90.00
_cell.angle_beta   90.00
_cell.angle_gamma   90.00
#
_symmetry.space_group_name_H-M   'P 1'
#
loop_
_entity.id
_entity.type
_entity.pdbx_description
1 polymer ?
#
loop_
_entity_poly.entity_id
_entity_poly.type
_entity_poly.pdbx_seq_one_letter_code
_entity_poly.pdbx_strand_id
1 'polypeptide(L)'
;MKIGSNLDKALTGLSSRPEGVGSTKTPGKASLDGGVSKSATVTLSPAANLLAEDTATFDAAKVARIKQAIDSGSYQVNAGAIADKLIGNAKELLQGRQG
;
A
#
# COMPACT_ATOMS: atom_id res chain seq x y z
N MET A 1 -50.49 -3.72 -2.19
CA MET A 1 -49.72 -2.49 -2.46
C MET A 1 -49.03 -2.07 -1.17
N LYS A 2 -47.70 -2.01 -1.15
CA LYS A 2 -46.91 -1.51 -0.02
C LYS A 2 -45.79 -0.65 -0.60
N ILE A 3 -46.11 0.62 -0.83
CA ILE A 3 -45.13 1.65 -1.20
C ILE A 3 -44.58 2.17 0.12
N GLY A 4 -43.42 1.64 0.53
CA GLY A 4 -42.71 2.07 1.72
C GLY A 4 -41.72 3.17 1.37
N SER A 5 -42.00 4.38 1.87
CA SER A 5 -41.24 5.62 1.72
C SER A 5 -39.79 5.49 2.20
N ASN A 6 -38.82 5.55 1.29
CA ASN A 6 -37.39 5.67 1.59
C ASN A 6 -36.88 7.12 1.51
N LEU A 7 -37.74 8.10 1.84
CA LEU A 7 -37.38 9.53 1.81
C LEU A 7 -36.85 10.05 3.17
N ASP A 8 -36.96 9.29 4.25
CA ASP A 8 -36.58 9.74 5.59
C ASP A 8 -35.08 9.63 5.90
N LYS A 9 -34.30 8.92 5.07
CA LYS A 9 -32.85 8.69 5.29
C LYS A 9 -31.95 9.56 4.41
N ALA A 10 -32.39 10.77 4.06
CA ALA A 10 -31.59 11.71 3.27
C ALA A 10 -31.31 13.05 3.96
N LEU A 11 -31.83 13.32 5.18
CA LEU A 11 -31.75 14.66 5.77
C LEU A 11 -31.24 14.76 7.21
N THR A 12 -30.75 13.68 7.82
CA THR A 12 -30.23 13.74 9.20
C THR A 12 -28.77 13.28 9.25
N GLY A 13 -27.82 14.22 9.20
CA GLY A 13 -26.42 13.86 9.42
C GLY A 13 -25.38 14.96 9.29
N LEU A 14 -25.73 16.16 8.83
CA LEU A 14 -24.84 17.31 8.92
C LEU A 14 -25.15 18.09 10.20
N SER A 15 -24.54 17.70 11.32
CA SER A 15 -23.97 18.61 12.32
C SER A 15 -23.44 17.87 13.56
N SER A 16 -22.30 18.37 14.02
CA SER A 16 -21.73 18.31 15.37
C SER A 16 -21.21 16.97 15.92
N ARG A 17 -19.88 16.86 15.89
CA ARG A 17 -19.01 16.12 16.83
C ARG A 17 -19.13 16.74 18.25
N PRO A 18 -19.06 15.95 19.35
CA PRO A 18 -17.80 15.76 20.07
C PRO A 18 -17.54 14.34 20.63
N GLU A 19 -16.25 13.97 20.64
CA GLU A 19 -15.46 13.21 21.62
C GLU A 19 -16.19 12.25 22.61
N GLY A 20 -15.77 10.99 22.64
CA GLY A 20 -16.15 10.04 23.71
C GLY A 20 -15.61 8.62 23.48
N VAL A 21 -14.68 8.21 24.34
CA VAL A 21 -13.94 6.94 24.39
C VAL A 21 -14.83 5.68 24.38
N GLY A 22 -14.36 4.57 23.78
CA GLY A 22 -14.90 3.24 24.11
C GLY A 22 -14.77 2.18 23.01
N SER A 23 -13.75 1.33 23.14
CA SER A 23 -13.45 0.09 22.43
C SER A 23 -14.66 -0.72 21.91
N THR A 24 -14.57 -1.23 20.67
CA THR A 24 -14.95 -2.62 20.36
C THR A 24 -14.23 -3.11 19.10
N LYS A 25 -13.84 -4.39 19.15
CA LYS A 25 -13.02 -5.12 18.20
C LYS A 25 -13.67 -5.20 16.82
N THR A 26 -12.94 -4.86 15.76
CA THR A 26 -13.31 -5.24 14.39
C THR A 26 -12.64 -6.58 14.06
N PRO A 27 -13.38 -7.70 13.94
CA PRO A 27 -12.86 -8.89 13.27
C PRO A 27 -12.96 -8.62 11.76
N GLY A 28 -11.87 -8.82 11.05
CA GLY A 28 -11.89 -8.65 9.61
C GLY A 28 -10.51 -8.43 9.02
N LYS A 29 -9.60 -9.37 9.27
CA LYS A 29 -8.46 -9.61 8.38
C LYS A 29 -9.08 -9.87 7.00
N ALA A 30 -9.07 -8.87 6.12
CA ALA A 30 -9.32 -9.10 4.71
C ALA A 30 -8.24 -10.09 4.25
N SER A 31 -8.63 -11.34 4.10
CA SER A 31 -7.81 -12.35 3.47
C SER A 31 -7.62 -11.89 2.03
N LEU A 32 -6.39 -11.56 1.65
CA LEU A 32 -6.03 -11.27 0.25
C LEU A 32 -6.00 -12.54 -0.62
N ASP A 33 -6.57 -13.64 -0.13
CA ASP A 33 -6.79 -14.86 -0.90
C ASP A 33 -8.06 -14.74 -1.75
N GLY A 34 -8.12 -13.69 -2.57
CA GLY A 34 -9.06 -13.59 -3.67
C GLY A 34 -8.32 -14.01 -4.93
N GLY A 35 -8.40 -15.29 -5.29
CA GLY A 35 -7.80 -15.81 -6.52
C GLY A 35 -8.08 -14.88 -7.69
N VAL A 36 -7.01 -14.42 -8.35
CA VAL A 36 -7.09 -13.48 -9.48
C VAL A 36 -7.93 -14.14 -10.57
N SER A 37 -9.14 -13.60 -10.81
CA SER A 37 -10.00 -14.05 -11.90
C SER A 37 -9.25 -13.89 -13.23
N LYS A 38 -9.39 -14.84 -14.16
CA LYS A 38 -8.65 -14.84 -15.45
C LYS A 38 -8.82 -13.54 -16.27
N SER A 39 -9.91 -12.80 -16.04
CA SER A 39 -10.16 -11.47 -16.62
C SER A 39 -9.24 -10.36 -16.07
N ALA A 40 -8.54 -10.58 -14.97
CA ALA A 40 -7.58 -9.65 -14.36
C ALA A 40 -6.12 -10.06 -14.65
N THR A 41 -5.90 -11.08 -15.49
CA THR A 41 -4.56 -11.51 -15.91
C THR A 41 -4.12 -10.71 -17.12
N VAL A 42 -3.05 -9.93 -16.98
CA VAL A 42 -2.41 -9.18 -18.08
C VAL A 42 -1.16 -9.92 -18.53
N THR A 43 -1.01 -10.11 -19.84
CA THR A 43 0.18 -10.77 -20.42
C THR A 43 1.33 -9.78 -20.50
N LEU A 44 2.42 -10.06 -19.79
CA LEU A 44 3.65 -9.28 -19.85
C LEU A 44 4.45 -9.63 -21.12
N SER A 45 5.25 -8.68 -21.62
CA SER A 45 6.14 -8.96 -22.75
C SER A 45 7.26 -9.93 -22.33
N PRO A 46 7.82 -10.73 -23.26
CA PRO A 46 8.92 -11.64 -22.96
C PRO A 46 10.13 -10.94 -22.33
N ALA A 47 10.39 -9.68 -22.72
CA ALA A 47 11.45 -8.85 -22.14
C ALA A 47 11.20 -8.49 -20.67
N ALA A 48 9.95 -8.21 -20.28
CA ALA A 48 9.59 -7.96 -18.89
C ALA A 48 9.74 -9.24 -18.03
N ASN A 49 9.49 -10.41 -18.62
CA ASN A 49 9.70 -11.69 -17.95
C ASN A 49 11.18 -11.98 -17.67
N LEU A 50 12.09 -11.58 -18.58
CA LEU A 50 13.54 -11.69 -18.37
C LEU A 50 14.06 -10.71 -17.30
N LEU A 51 13.44 -9.55 -17.15
CA LEU A 51 13.78 -8.58 -16.09
C LEU A 51 13.27 -9.02 -14.72
N ALA A 52 12.14 -9.73 -14.68
CA ALA A 52 11.57 -10.29 -13.45
C ALA A 52 12.41 -11.43 -12.84
N GLU A 53 13.35 -12.00 -13.59
CA GLU A 53 14.32 -12.98 -13.11
C GLU A 53 15.32 -12.37 -12.10
N ASP A 54 15.42 -11.04 -12.01
CA ASP A 54 16.02 -10.39 -10.83
C ASP A 54 15.03 -10.44 -9.67
N THR A 55 14.74 -11.67 -9.21
CA THR A 55 13.94 -11.90 -8.02
C THR A 55 14.72 -11.31 -6.86
N ALA A 56 14.30 -10.13 -6.40
CA ALA A 56 14.79 -9.55 -5.16
C ALA A 56 14.61 -10.60 -4.04
N THR A 57 15.70 -11.30 -3.72
CA THR A 57 15.67 -12.39 -2.75
C THR A 57 15.26 -11.79 -1.42
N PHE A 58 14.13 -12.24 -0.89
CA PHE A 58 13.67 -11.80 0.41
C PHE A 58 14.64 -12.30 1.49
N ASP A 59 15.40 -11.38 2.07
CA ASP A 59 16.35 -11.68 3.14
C ASP A 59 15.72 -11.34 4.50
N ALA A 60 15.15 -12.37 5.14
CA ALA A 60 14.57 -12.26 6.47
C ALA A 60 15.60 -11.85 7.54
N ALA A 61 16.86 -12.29 7.41
CA ALA A 61 17.92 -11.99 8.36
C ALA A 61 18.34 -10.52 8.28
N LYS A 62 18.42 -9.96 7.07
CA LYS A 62 18.64 -8.52 6.85
C LYS A 62 17.52 -7.69 7.48
N VAL A 63 16.26 -8.07 7.27
CA VAL A 63 15.12 -7.37 7.86
C VAL A 63 15.17 -7.39 9.39
N ALA A 64 15.48 -8.53 10.00
CA ALA A 64 15.60 -8.65 11.45
C ALA A 64 16.70 -7.73 12.02
N ARG A 65 17.88 -7.71 11.39
CA ARG A 65 19.00 -6.85 11.80
C ARG A 65 18.66 -5.36 11.71
N ILE A 66 18.00 -4.94 10.63
CA ILE A 66 17.60 -3.54 10.46
C ILE A 66 16.55 -3.14 11.50
N LYS A 67 15.54 -3.98 11.76
CA LYS A 67 14.55 -3.74 12.81
C LYS A 67 15.20 -3.54 14.17
N GLN A 68 16.10 -4.44 14.56
CA GLN A 68 16.84 -4.31 15.82
C GLN A 68 17.62 -3.00 15.91
N ALA A 69 18.29 -2.59 14.83
CA ALA A 69 19.07 -1.35 14.80
C ALA A 69 18.18 -0.10 14.95
N ILE A 70 16.96 -0.15 14.42
CA ILE A 70 15.95 0.92 14.57
C ILE A 70 15.44 0.95 16.01
N ASP A 71 15.05 -0.20 16.57
CA ASP A 71 14.54 -0.31 17.94
C ASP A 71 15.59 0.13 18.98
N SER A 72 16.87 -0.16 18.73
CA SER A 72 17.98 0.27 19.59
C SER A 72 18.41 1.73 19.38
N GLY A 73 17.83 2.45 18.42
CA GLY A 73 18.19 3.83 18.07
C GLY A 73 19.56 3.99 17.40
N SER A 74 20.20 2.89 17.00
CA SER A 74 21.53 2.89 16.35
C SER A 74 21.47 3.10 14.84
N TYR A 75 20.29 2.95 14.24
CA TYR A 75 20.08 3.17 12.82
C TYR A 75 20.13 4.66 12.49
N GLN A 76 21.15 5.07 11.74
CA GLN A 76 21.33 6.46 11.33
C GLN A 76 20.77 6.71 9.92
N VAL A 77 19.87 7.67 9.83
CA VAL A 77 19.26 8.07 8.56
C VAL A 77 20.24 8.95 7.79
N ASN A 78 20.60 8.54 6.57
CA ASN A 78 21.38 9.36 5.66
C ASN A 78 20.46 10.13 4.71
N ALA A 79 20.21 11.40 5.02
CA ALA A 79 19.33 12.26 4.22
C ALA A 79 19.84 12.50 2.77
N GLY A 80 21.17 12.60 2.59
CA GLY A 80 21.77 12.79 1.26
C GLY A 80 21.50 11.59 0.36
N ALA A 81 21.77 10.38 0.85
CA ALA A 81 21.51 9.14 0.10
C ALA A 81 20.03 8.95 -0.25
N ILE A 82 19.11 9.43 0.61
CA ILE A 82 17.68 9.44 0.32
C ILE A 82 17.37 10.41 -0.83
N ALA A 83 17.90 11.63 -0.78
CA ALA A 83 17.69 12.63 -1.83
C ALA A 83 18.21 12.14 -3.19
N ASP A 84 19.42 11.57 -3.23
CA ASP A 84 20.01 11.03 -4.46
C ASP A 84 19.15 9.91 -5.05
N LYS A 85 18.63 9.00 -4.21
CA LYS A 85 17.73 7.93 -4.66
C LYS A 85 16.39 8.48 -5.15
N LEU A 86 15.81 9.48 -4.48
CA LEU A 86 14.56 10.11 -4.92
C LEU A 86 14.71 10.79 -6.27
N ILE A 87 15.80 11.55 -6.46
CA ILE A 87 16.12 12.19 -7.74
C ILE A 87 16.36 11.13 -8.82
N GLY A 88 17.12 10.07 -8.52
CA GLY A 88 17.36 8.96 -9.43
C GLY A 88 16.05 8.30 -9.90
N ASN A 89 15.13 8.02 -8.97
CA ASN A 89 13.85 7.40 -9.28
C ASN A 89 12.95 8.34 -10.12
N ALA A 90 12.87 9.64 -9.75
CA ALA A 90 12.12 10.63 -10.52
C ALA A 90 12.66 10.80 -11.95
N LYS A 91 13.98 10.75 -12.10
CA LYS A 91 14.67 10.78 -13.40
C LYS A 91 14.25 9.59 -14.27
N GLU A 92 14.27 8.37 -13.74
CA GLU A 92 13.88 7.16 -14.47
C GLU A 92 12.43 7.25 -14.95
N LEU A 93 11.50 7.68 -14.08
CA LEU A 93 10.10 7.87 -14.45
C LEU A 93 9.90 8.91 -15.56
N LEU A 94 10.69 9.98 -15.56
CA LEU A 94 10.60 11.04 -16.56
C LEU A 94 11.22 10.64 -17.91
N GLN A 95 12.28 9.83 -17.89
CA GLN A 95 12.94 9.31 -19.10
C GLN A 95 12.12 8.19 -19.75
N GLY A 96 11.51 7.31 -18.95
CA GLY A 96 10.59 6.27 -19.45
C GLY A 96 9.29 6.81 -20.07
N ARG A 97 8.97 8.10 -19.88
CA ARG A 97 7.82 8.78 -20.53
C ARG A 97 8.17 9.40 -21.89
N GLN A 98 9.46 9.62 -22.16
CA GLN A 98 9.94 10.31 -23.37
C GLN A 98 10.31 9.36 -24.52
N GLY A 99 10.19 8.04 -24.31
CA GLY A 99 10.21 7.02 -25.36
C GLY A 99 8.82 6.47 -25.61
#